data_AF-A0A9P9H8Y1-F1
#
_entry.id   AF-A0A9P9H8Y1-F1
#
_cell.length_a   1.000
_cell.length_b   1.000
_cell.length_c   1.000
_cell.angle_alpha   90.00
_cell.angle_beta   90.00
_cell.angle_gamma   90.00
#
_symmetry.space_group_name_H-M   'P 1'
#
loop_
_entity.id
_entity.type
_entity.pdbx_description
1 polymer ?
#
loop_
_entity_poly.entity_id
_entity_poly.type
_entity_poly.pdbx_seq_one_letter_code
_entity_poly.pdbx_strand_id
1 'polypeptide(L)'
;MTVPNENEQITQLRNVNYTSKIIETYPHSLVVFINGARPRSTGPSTAPLFWTVTFAPTSRHNLSGTLDSHLPRTVMCAKQEAILRFLEFVKSESFNHRWRKVIVVVSNSIPMARLVEFLETYASNYNYHPATNYTTEQGRTEVISQELKEI
;
A
#
# COMPACT_ATOMS: atom_id res chain seq x y z
N MET A 1 -12.26 4.11 -8.84
CA MET A 1 -13.00 3.21 -7.91
C MET A 1 -12.32 1.84 -7.93
N THR A 2 -12.36 1.08 -6.83
CA THR A 2 -11.71 -0.24 -6.73
C THR A 2 -12.76 -1.35 -6.65
N VAL A 3 -12.36 -2.60 -6.95
CA VAL A 3 -13.23 -3.78 -6.86
C VAL A 3 -12.43 -4.99 -6.36
N PRO A 4 -12.95 -5.79 -5.42
CA PRO A 4 -12.33 -7.05 -5.03
C PRO A 4 -12.39 -8.09 -6.15
N ASN A 5 -11.31 -8.83 -6.35
CA ASN A 5 -11.25 -10.05 -7.15
C ASN A 5 -11.21 -11.24 -6.18
N GLU A 6 -12.33 -11.95 -6.06
CA GLU A 6 -12.51 -13.02 -5.07
C GLU A 6 -11.63 -14.24 -5.36
N ASN A 7 -11.47 -14.60 -6.64
CA ASN A 7 -10.68 -15.75 -7.08
C ASN A 7 -9.20 -15.59 -6.68
N GLU A 8 -8.71 -14.37 -6.76
CA GLU A 8 -7.31 -14.04 -6.49
C GLU A 8 -7.11 -13.46 -5.09
N GLN A 9 -8.21 -13.17 -4.40
CA GLN A 9 -8.25 -12.53 -3.09
C GLN A 9 -7.46 -11.21 -3.05
N ILE A 10 -7.61 -10.36 -4.06
CA ILE A 10 -6.96 -9.04 -4.12
C ILE A 10 -7.99 -7.95 -4.43
N THR A 11 -7.56 -6.68 -4.37
CA THR A 11 -8.35 -5.55 -4.83
C THR A 11 -7.69 -4.98 -6.08
N GLN A 12 -8.50 -4.62 -7.09
CA GLN A 12 -8.03 -4.09 -8.36
C GLN A 12 -8.68 -2.75 -8.68
N LEU A 13 -8.11 -2.02 -9.63
CA LEU A 13 -8.79 -0.85 -10.20
C LEU A 13 -9.98 -1.29 -11.04
N ARG A 14 -11.09 -0.60 -10.84
CA ARG A 14 -12.28 -0.71 -11.67
C ARG A 14 -12.09 0.15 -12.92
N ASN A 15 -12.19 -0.48 -14.09
CA ASN A 15 -12.46 0.19 -15.35
C ASN A 15 -13.98 0.18 -15.58
N VAL A 16 -14.56 1.34 -15.89
CA VAL A 16 -15.96 1.44 -16.24
C VAL A 16 -16.02 1.73 -17.73
N ASN A 17 -16.41 0.74 -18.52
CA ASN A 17 -16.76 1.00 -19.90
C ASN A 17 -18.14 1.67 -19.91
N TYR A 18 -18.16 3.00 -20.01
CA TYR A 18 -19.39 3.79 -19.96
C TYR A 18 -20.37 3.46 -21.10
N THR A 19 -19.87 2.91 -22.20
CA THR A 19 -20.66 2.54 -23.37
C THR A 19 -21.39 1.21 -23.17
N SER A 20 -20.72 0.21 -22.57
CA SER A 20 -21.30 -1.12 -22.34
C SER A 20 -21.91 -1.30 -20.95
N LYS A 21 -21.68 -0.37 -20.01
CA LYS A 21 -21.99 -0.48 -18.57
C LYS A 21 -21.34 -1.70 -17.89
N ILE A 22 -20.42 -2.39 -18.55
CA ILE A 22 -19.69 -3.52 -18.00
C ILE A 22 -18.59 -2.99 -17.09
N ILE A 23 -18.46 -3.64 -15.93
CA ILE A 23 -17.38 -3.41 -14.99
C ILE A 23 -16.24 -4.34 -15.38
N GLU A 24 -15.15 -3.76 -15.86
CA GLU A 24 -13.93 -4.51 -16.14
C GLU A 24 -12.88 -4.18 -15.07
N THR A 25 -12.01 -5.13 -14.74
CA THR A 25 -10.84 -4.86 -13.89
C THR A 25 -9.65 -4.53 -14.77
N TYR A 26 -8.74 -3.70 -14.28
CA TYR A 26 -7.42 -3.59 -14.91
C TYR A 26 -6.61 -4.85 -14.57
N PRO A 27 -6.35 -5.75 -15.54
CA PRO A 27 -5.87 -7.12 -15.29
C PRO A 27 -4.44 -7.19 -14.74
N HIS A 28 -3.73 -6.07 -14.65
CA HIS A 28 -2.37 -5.97 -14.11
C HIS A 28 -2.26 -4.99 -12.94
N SER A 29 -3.40 -4.54 -12.40
CA SER A 29 -3.44 -3.66 -11.24
C SER A 29 -3.60 -4.45 -9.95
N LEU A 30 -2.85 -4.02 -8.93
CA LEU A 30 -3.01 -4.44 -7.56
C LEU A 30 -3.22 -3.19 -6.69
N VAL A 31 -4.26 -3.19 -5.87
CA VAL A 31 -4.50 -2.15 -4.87
C VAL A 31 -4.31 -2.76 -3.49
N VAL A 32 -3.46 -2.14 -2.67
CA VAL A 32 -3.24 -2.51 -1.28
C VAL A 32 -3.55 -1.35 -0.35
N PHE A 33 -4.22 -1.65 0.75
CA PHE A 33 -4.56 -0.66 1.77
C PHE A 33 -3.62 -0.81 2.95
N ILE A 34 -2.95 0.29 3.30
CA ILE A 34 -2.00 0.35 4.39
C ILE A 34 -2.59 1.17 5.52
N ASN A 35 -2.51 0.59 6.72
CA ASN A 35 -2.92 1.26 7.94
C ASN A 35 -1.88 1.08 9.04
N GLY A 36 -1.82 2.09 9.91
CA GLY A 36 -1.08 2.08 11.14
C GLY A 36 -1.97 2.66 12.22
N ALA A 37 -2.09 1.97 13.37
CA ALA A 37 -3.02 2.36 14.41
C ALA A 37 -2.45 2.09 15.80
N ARG A 38 -2.85 2.95 16.74
CA ARG A 38 -2.70 2.69 18.18
C ARG A 38 -4.01 2.06 18.67
N PRO A 39 -3.99 1.08 19.59
CA PRO A 39 -5.21 0.59 20.22
C PRO A 39 -5.96 1.75 20.87
N ARG A 40 -7.30 1.70 20.79
CA ARG A 40 -8.20 2.76 21.29
C ARG A 40 -8.16 2.92 22.82
N SER A 41 -7.58 1.99 23.57
CA SER A 41 -7.42 2.17 25.01
C SER A 41 -6.40 3.28 25.26
N THR A 42 -6.78 4.23 26.12
CA THR A 42 -5.99 5.35 26.62
C THR A 42 -4.83 4.89 27.51
N GLY A 43 -4.11 3.87 27.07
CA GLY A 43 -2.88 3.43 27.70
C GLY A 43 -1.75 4.43 27.47
N PRO A 44 -0.67 4.34 28.26
CA PRO A 44 0.49 5.23 28.17
C PRO A 44 1.03 5.36 26.74
N SER A 45 1.84 6.40 26.48
CA SER A 45 2.56 6.63 25.22
C SER A 45 3.39 5.42 24.74
N THR A 46 3.53 4.39 25.58
CA THR A 46 4.18 3.11 25.34
C THR A 46 3.28 2.04 24.72
N ALA A 47 1.98 2.29 24.48
CA ALA A 47 1.06 1.31 23.88
C ALA A 47 1.58 0.78 22.52
N PRO A 48 1.41 -0.53 22.23
CA PRO A 48 1.82 -1.14 20.95
C PRO A 48 1.20 -0.40 19.77
N LEU A 49 1.99 -0.19 18.73
CA LEU A 49 1.52 0.34 17.46
C LEU A 49 1.39 -0.81 16.49
N PHE A 50 0.23 -0.97 15.91
CA PHE A 50 -0.06 -2.03 14.96
C PHE A 50 -0.03 -1.49 13.55
N TRP A 51 0.31 -2.37 12.62
CA TRP A 51 0.30 -2.08 11.20
C TRP A 51 -0.40 -3.21 10.44
N THR A 52 -1.01 -2.87 9.30
CA THR A 52 -1.70 -3.83 8.43
C THR A 52 -1.50 -3.47 6.97
N VAL A 53 -1.39 -4.50 6.13
CA VAL A 53 -1.45 -4.43 4.67
C VAL A 53 -2.62 -5.30 4.23
N THR A 54 -3.64 -4.68 3.64
CA THR A 54 -4.87 -5.36 3.23
C THR A 54 -4.95 -5.42 1.72
N PHE A 55 -4.92 -6.63 1.16
CA PHE A 55 -5.13 -6.91 -0.26
C PHE A 55 -6.61 -7.02 -0.57
N ALA A 56 -7.39 -7.69 0.29
CA ALA A 56 -8.85 -7.78 0.25
C ALA A 56 -9.40 -8.16 1.65
N PRO A 57 -10.72 -7.99 1.94
CA PRO A 57 -11.30 -8.23 3.26
C PRO A 57 -11.08 -9.62 3.90
N THR A 58 -10.65 -10.63 3.13
CA THR A 58 -10.36 -12.00 3.60
C THR A 58 -9.13 -12.61 2.92
N SER A 59 -8.26 -11.77 2.36
CA SER A 59 -7.11 -12.28 1.61
C SER A 59 -6.12 -13.02 2.48
N ARG A 60 -5.69 -14.20 2.01
CA ARG A 60 -4.52 -14.90 2.55
C ARG A 60 -3.22 -14.12 2.42
N HIS A 61 -3.20 -13.09 1.56
CA HIS A 61 -2.06 -12.21 1.36
C HIS A 61 -2.03 -11.05 2.37
N ASN A 62 -3.07 -10.88 3.20
CA ASN A 62 -3.10 -9.83 4.20
C ASN A 62 -1.95 -10.00 5.20
N LEU A 63 -1.26 -8.89 5.47
CA LEU A 63 -0.15 -8.85 6.42
C LEU A 63 -0.53 -7.98 7.62
N SER A 64 -0.03 -8.33 8.78
CA SER A 64 -0.20 -7.51 9.98
C SER A 64 0.93 -7.77 10.96
N GLY A 65 1.18 -6.80 11.83
CA GLY A 65 2.13 -6.95 12.90
C GLY A 65 2.14 -5.77 13.85
N THR A 66 3.12 -5.80 14.74
CA THR A 66 3.37 -4.75 15.72
C THR A 66 4.68 -4.07 15.37
N LEU A 67 4.71 -2.74 15.46
CA LEU A 67 5.93 -1.95 15.28
C LEU A 67 6.93 -2.30 16.37
N ASP A 68 8.18 -2.52 15.96
CA ASP A 68 9.28 -2.79 16.87
C ASP A 68 9.38 -1.74 17.99
N SER A 69 9.66 -2.20 19.20
CA SER A 69 9.88 -1.36 20.37
C SER A 69 11.08 -0.42 20.26
N HIS A 70 12.08 -0.76 19.43
CA HIS A 70 13.27 0.05 19.21
C HIS A 70 13.03 1.23 18.26
N LEU A 71 11.94 1.21 17.48
CA LEU A 71 11.60 2.26 16.54
C LEU A 71 10.77 3.38 17.21
N PRO A 72 10.84 4.63 16.69
CA PRO A 72 10.01 5.72 17.19
C PRO A 72 8.52 5.37 17.17
N ARG A 73 7.86 5.54 18.33
CA ARG A 73 6.47 5.10 18.54
C ARG A 73 5.44 6.08 17.96
N THR A 74 5.44 6.20 16.63
CA THR A 74 4.49 7.02 15.88
C THR A 74 3.65 6.17 14.92
N VAL A 75 2.42 6.63 14.64
CA VAL A 75 1.56 6.00 13.60
C VAL A 75 2.23 6.04 12.23
N MET A 76 3.09 7.04 11.97
CA MET A 76 3.89 7.12 10.74
C MET A 76 4.84 5.94 10.62
N CYS A 77 5.62 5.65 11.66
CA CYS A 77 6.57 4.52 11.65
C CYS A 77 5.84 3.19 11.47
N ALA A 78 4.65 3.01 12.05
CA ALA A 78 3.83 1.82 11.82
C ALA A 78 3.41 1.69 10.34
N LYS A 79 3.06 2.78 9.67
CA LYS A 79 2.72 2.76 8.24
C LYS A 79 3.93 2.53 7.36
N GLN A 80 5.09 3.11 7.71
CA GLN A 80 6.35 2.87 7.00
C GLN A 80 6.77 1.40 7.12
N GLU A 81 6.65 0.81 8.31
CA GLU A 81 6.88 -0.63 8.52
C GLU A 81 5.95 -1.48 7.64
N ALA A 82 4.65 -1.15 7.59
CA ALA A 82 3.70 -1.84 6.71
C ALA A 82 4.12 -1.80 5.23
N ILE A 83 4.60 -0.64 4.76
CA ILE A 83 5.11 -0.45 3.39
C ILE A 83 6.34 -1.33 3.18
N LEU A 84 7.29 -1.34 4.11
CA LEU A 84 8.50 -2.17 4.00
C LEU A 84 8.14 -3.66 3.93
N ARG A 85 7.24 -4.13 4.80
CA ARG A 85 6.76 -5.53 4.79
C ARG A 85 6.03 -5.87 3.50
N PHE A 86 5.26 -4.94 2.96
CA PHE A 86 4.65 -5.11 1.65
C PHE A 86 5.70 -5.22 0.53
N LEU A 87 6.72 -4.36 0.52
CA LEU A 87 7.80 -4.42 -0.48
C LEU A 87 8.64 -5.70 -0.36
N GLU A 88 8.92 -6.16 0.87
CA GLU A 88 9.54 -7.47 1.12
C GLU A 88 8.68 -8.60 0.55
N PHE A 89 7.37 -8.57 0.78
CA PHE A 89 6.44 -9.56 0.24
C PHE A 89 6.43 -9.56 -1.30
N VAL A 90 6.41 -8.39 -1.93
CA VAL A 90 6.45 -8.24 -3.39
C VAL A 90 7.76 -8.79 -3.99
N LYS A 91 8.87 -8.70 -3.26
CA LYS A 91 10.17 -9.25 -3.68
C LYS A 91 10.29 -10.76 -3.46
N SER A 92 9.36 -11.38 -2.73
CA SER A 92 9.39 -12.82 -2.48
C SER A 92 8.98 -13.61 -3.73
N GLU A 93 9.51 -14.83 -3.86
CA GLU A 93 9.15 -15.76 -4.96
C GLU A 93 7.66 -16.13 -4.99
N SER A 94 6.93 -15.84 -3.90
CA SER A 94 5.49 -16.10 -3.78
C SER A 94 4.62 -15.02 -4.43
N PHE A 95 5.21 -13.90 -4.87
CA PHE A 95 4.49 -12.79 -5.46
C PHE A 95 4.30 -12.98 -6.96
N ASN A 96 3.07 -12.82 -7.44
CA ASN A 96 2.78 -12.95 -8.87
C ASN A 96 3.25 -11.70 -9.63
N HIS A 97 4.34 -11.83 -10.39
CA HIS A 97 4.94 -10.75 -11.18
C HIS A 97 4.03 -10.18 -12.30
N ARG A 98 2.85 -10.78 -12.56
CA ARG A 98 1.87 -10.17 -13.48
C ARG A 98 1.34 -8.81 -12.99
N TRP A 99 1.51 -8.50 -11.71
CA TRP A 99 1.13 -7.23 -11.09
C TRP A 99 2.13 -6.13 -11.46
N ARG A 100 1.91 -5.50 -12.61
CA ARG A 100 2.80 -4.43 -13.12
C ARG A 100 2.53 -3.07 -12.48
N LYS A 101 1.31 -2.85 -12.00
CA LYS A 101 0.89 -1.58 -11.39
C LYS A 101 0.37 -1.81 -9.99
N VAL A 102 1.19 -1.46 -9.01
CA VAL A 102 0.80 -1.49 -7.59
C VAL A 102 0.35 -0.11 -7.15
N ILE A 103 -0.79 -0.04 -6.48
CA ILE A 103 -1.39 1.16 -5.92
C ILE A 103 -1.47 1.01 -4.42
N VAL A 104 -0.71 1.83 -3.72
CA VAL A 104 -0.72 1.88 -2.26
C VAL A 104 -1.69 2.96 -1.79
N VAL A 105 -2.70 2.57 -1.02
CA VAL A 105 -3.69 3.47 -0.43
C VAL A 105 -3.42 3.57 1.07
N VAL A 106 -3.29 4.79 1.59
CA VAL A 106 -2.92 5.04 2.98
C VAL A 106 -4.01 5.84 3.71
N SER A 107 -4.38 5.41 4.93
CA SER A 107 -5.45 6.05 5.70
C SER A 107 -5.13 7.49 6.18
N ASN A 108 -6.19 8.32 6.28
CA ASN A 108 -6.25 9.81 6.26
C ASN A 108 -5.59 10.62 7.40
N SER A 109 -4.50 10.16 8.03
CA SER A 109 -3.86 10.92 9.11
C SER A 109 -2.46 11.47 8.79
N ILE A 110 -1.93 11.17 7.60
CA ILE A 110 -0.52 11.40 7.27
C ILE A 110 -0.40 12.09 5.91
N PRO A 111 0.43 13.15 5.78
CA PRO A 111 0.74 13.73 4.47
C PRO A 111 1.43 12.69 3.59
N MET A 112 0.81 12.33 2.47
CA MET A 112 1.37 11.35 1.53
C MET A 112 2.74 11.81 0.98
N ALA A 113 2.95 13.12 0.84
CA ALA A 113 4.26 13.69 0.49
C ALA A 113 5.42 13.16 1.37
N ARG A 114 5.20 12.98 2.68
CA ARG A 114 6.22 12.42 3.59
C ARG A 114 6.47 10.92 3.36
N LEU A 115 5.44 10.18 2.92
CA LEU A 115 5.58 8.76 2.58
C LEU A 115 6.30 8.58 1.25
N VAL A 116 6.06 9.47 0.28
CA VAL A 116 6.80 9.51 -0.98
C VAL A 116 8.27 9.82 -0.72
N GLU A 117 8.58 10.88 0.04
CA GLU A 117 9.97 11.23 0.41
C GLU A 117 10.70 10.07 1.11
N PHE A 118 10.00 9.37 2.01
CA PHE A 118 10.53 8.16 2.64
C PHE A 118 10.84 7.06 1.62
N LEU A 119 9.94 6.79 0.67
CA LEU A 119 10.13 5.79 -0.37
C LEU A 119 11.28 6.17 -1.32
N GLU A 120 11.40 7.45 -1.69
CA GLU A 120 12.49 7.96 -2.52
C GLU A 120 13.84 7.83 -1.81
N THR A 121 13.89 8.11 -0.51
CA THR A 121 15.09 7.93 0.32
C THR A 121 15.45 6.45 0.48
N TYR A 122 14.45 5.58 0.65
CA TYR A 122 14.67 4.13 0.68
C TYR A 122 15.19 3.63 -0.68
N ALA A 123 14.61 4.13 -1.77
CA ALA A 123 14.97 3.79 -3.15
C ALA A 123 16.40 4.23 -3.53
N SER A 124 16.81 5.44 -3.16
CA SER A 124 18.15 5.97 -3.46
C SER A 124 19.27 5.20 -2.76
N ASN A 125 18.99 4.61 -1.59
CA ASN A 125 19.90 3.71 -0.91
C ASN A 125 20.06 2.34 -1.60
N TYR A 126 19.23 2.02 -2.61
CA TYR A 126 19.19 0.73 -3.30
C TYR A 126 19.19 0.81 -4.84
N ASN A 127 19.74 1.87 -5.47
CA ASN A 127 19.74 2.06 -6.94
C ASN A 127 18.35 1.93 -7.57
N TYR A 128 17.32 2.49 -6.93
CA TYR A 128 15.94 2.40 -7.38
C TYR A 128 15.45 3.75 -7.89
N HIS A 129 14.89 3.80 -9.11
CA HIS A 129 14.34 5.03 -9.70
C HIS A 129 12.83 5.12 -9.43
N PRO A 130 12.34 6.11 -8.67
CA PRO A 130 10.91 6.32 -8.46
C PRO A 130 10.21 6.72 -9.78
N ALA A 131 8.96 6.30 -9.95
CA ALA A 131 8.12 6.70 -11.08
C ALA A 131 7.64 8.15 -10.92
N THR A 132 7.54 8.87 -12.02
CA THR A 132 7.22 10.30 -12.08
C THR A 132 5.80 10.60 -11.55
N ASN A 133 5.70 11.61 -10.70
CA ASN A 133 4.48 12.06 -10.02
C ASN A 133 3.34 12.42 -10.99
N TYR A 134 2.13 11.87 -10.77
CA TYR A 134 0.89 12.41 -11.33
C TYR A 134 -0.07 12.76 -10.19
N THR A 135 -0.18 14.06 -9.91
CA THR A 135 -1.04 14.62 -8.87
C THR A 135 -2.33 15.17 -9.50
N THR A 136 -3.47 14.52 -9.32
CA THR A 136 -4.75 14.97 -9.91
C THR A 136 -5.44 16.03 -9.03
N GLU A 137 -5.99 17.09 -9.62
CA GLU A 137 -6.48 18.30 -8.92
C GLU A 137 -7.73 18.13 -8.03
N GLN A 138 -8.32 16.95 -7.90
CA GLN A 138 -9.67 16.77 -7.34
C GLN A 138 -9.72 16.17 -5.92
N GLY A 139 -8.64 16.26 -5.16
CA GLY A 139 -8.61 16.06 -3.71
C GLY A 139 -8.94 14.65 -3.18
N ARG A 140 -7.97 13.78 -2.91
CA ARG A 140 -6.77 13.32 -3.63
C ARG A 140 -6.47 11.99 -2.93
N THR A 141 -7.01 10.89 -3.45
CA THR A 141 -6.44 9.57 -3.14
C THR A 141 -5.11 9.56 -3.87
N GLU A 142 -4.03 9.94 -3.20
CA GLU A 142 -2.70 10.03 -3.82
C GLU A 142 -2.17 8.61 -4.03
N VAL A 143 -2.41 8.10 -5.22
CA VAL A 143 -1.98 6.78 -5.68
C VAL A 143 -0.49 6.84 -5.98
N ILE A 144 0.32 6.14 -5.18
CA ILE A 144 1.69 5.82 -5.58
C ILE A 144 1.60 4.65 -6.53
N SER A 145 1.96 4.87 -7.80
CA SER A 145 2.10 3.85 -8.83
C SER A 145 3.57 3.53 -8.99
N GLN A 146 4.01 2.37 -8.50
CA GLN A 146 5.36 1.87 -8.75
C GLN A 146 5.32 0.86 -9.89
N GLU A 147 6.04 1.13 -10.98
CA GLU A 147 6.36 0.10 -11.97
C GLU A 147 7.42 -0.82 -11.37
N LEU A 148 7.08 -2.10 -11.23
CA LEU A 148 8.06 -3.13 -10.93
C LEU A 148 8.77 -3.43 -12.25
N LYS A 149 10.02 -2.98 -12.39
CA LYS A 149 10.86 -3.45 -13.52
C LYS A 149 11.17 -4.93 -13.31
N GLU A 150 11.10 -5.70 -14.38
CA GLU A 150 11.51 -7.11 -14.42
C GLU A 150 12.91 -7.25 -13.81
N ILE A 151 13.05 -8.20 -12.87
CA ILE A 151 14.35 -8.71 -12.41
C ILE A 151 14.75 -9.84 -13.36
#